data_AF-A0A376VFZ6-F1
#
_entry.id   AF-A0A376VFZ6-F1
#
_cell.length_a   1.000
_cell.length_b   1.000
_cell.length_c   1.000
_cell.angle_alpha   90.00
_cell.angle_beta   90.00
_cell.angle_gamma   90.00
#
_symmetry.space_group_name_H-M   'P 1'
#
loop_
_entity.id
_entity.type
_entity.pdbx_description
1 polymer ?
#
loop_
_entity_poly.entity_id
_entity_poly.type
_entity_poly.pdbx_seq_one_letter_code
_entity_poly.pdbx_strand_id
1 'polypeptide(L)'
;MMFWRIFRLELRVAFRHSAEIANPLWFFLIVITLFPLSIGPEPQLLARIAPGIIWVAALLSSLLALERLFRDDLQDGSLEQLMLLPLPLPAVVLAKVMAHWMVTGLPLLILSPLVAMLLGMDVYGWQVMALTLLLGTPTLGFLGAPGVALDSGT
;
A
#
# COMPACT_ATOMS: atom_id res chain seq x y z
N MET A 1 -0.25 7.89 25.52
CA MET A 1 0.52 8.99 24.90
C MET A 1 1.69 8.52 24.00
N MET A 2 2.42 7.46 24.34
CA MET A 2 3.65 7.06 23.61
C MET A 2 3.40 6.57 22.17
N PHE A 3 2.36 5.74 21.96
CA PHE A 3 1.95 5.27 20.62
C PHE A 3 1.67 6.41 19.63
N TRP A 4 0.95 7.45 20.06
CA TRP A 4 0.62 8.61 19.20
C TRP A 4 1.87 9.41 18.78
N ARG A 5 2.89 9.47 19.64
CA ARG A 5 4.17 10.12 19.32
C ARG A 5 4.94 9.33 18.27
N ILE A 6 5.00 8.01 18.43
CA ILE A 6 5.63 7.11 17.46
C ILE A 6 4.91 7.23 16.12
N PHE A 7 3.58 7.14 16.12
CA PHE A 7 2.78 7.30 14.91
C PHE A 7 3.03 8.62 14.18
N ARG A 8 3.11 9.75 14.90
CA ARG A 8 3.41 11.06 14.29
C ARG A 8 4.84 11.16 13.75
N LEU A 9 5.80 10.52 14.40
CA LEU A 9 7.18 10.45 13.93
C LEU A 9 7.23 9.66 12.62
N GLU A 10 6.67 8.45 12.61
CA GLU A 10 6.59 7.59 11.44
C GLU A 10 5.86 8.27 10.28
N LEU A 11 4.75 8.97 10.55
CA LEU A 11 4.04 9.73 9.52
C LEU A 11 4.95 10.80 8.90
N ARG A 12 5.71 11.52 9.71
CA ARG A 12 6.65 12.54 9.23
C ARG A 12 7.80 11.94 8.43
N VAL A 13 8.32 10.80 8.86
CA VAL A 13 9.38 10.07 8.15
C VAL A 13 8.88 9.57 6.81
N ALA A 14 7.69 8.95 6.77
CA ALA A 14 7.04 8.51 5.55
C ALA A 14 6.85 9.68 4.57
N PHE A 15 6.34 10.83 5.03
CA PHE A 15 6.16 12.02 4.18
C PHE A 15 7.47 12.61 3.63
N ARG A 16 8.62 12.44 4.31
CA ARG A 16 9.92 12.90 3.78
C ARG A 16 10.41 12.03 2.62
N HIS A 17 9.96 10.79 2.54
CA HIS A 17 10.30 9.86 1.47
C HIS A 17 9.21 9.81 0.39
N SER A 18 8.83 10.99 -0.12
CA SER A 18 7.81 11.15 -1.18
C SER A 18 8.09 10.32 -2.44
N ALA A 19 9.36 10.06 -2.75
CA ALA A 19 9.75 9.21 -3.87
C ALA A 19 9.36 7.73 -3.66
N GLU A 20 9.42 7.22 -2.44
CA GLU A 20 9.01 5.84 -2.10
C GLU A 20 7.50 5.67 -2.14
N ILE A 21 6.75 6.74 -1.86
CA ILE A 21 5.30 6.76 -1.95
C ILE A 21 4.85 6.82 -3.41
N ALA A 22 5.57 7.59 -4.24
CA ALA A 22 5.24 7.75 -5.64
C ALA A 22 5.39 6.44 -6.44
N ASN A 23 6.39 5.62 -6.13
CA ASN A 23 6.73 4.45 -6.95
C ASN A 23 5.62 3.37 -6.98
N PRO A 24 5.05 2.90 -5.86
CA PRO A 24 3.90 2.00 -5.86
C PRO A 24 2.65 2.58 -6.52
N LEU A 25 2.43 3.89 -6.37
CA LEU A 25 1.30 4.59 -7.00
C LEU A 25 1.45 4.63 -8.53
N TRP A 26 2.64 4.96 -9.02
CA TRP A 26 2.95 4.91 -10.44
C TRP A 26 2.77 3.51 -11.01
N PHE A 27 3.27 2.49 -10.31
CA PHE A 27 3.11 1.10 -10.72
C PHE A 27 1.62 0.72 -10.84
N PHE A 28 0.82 1.04 -9.82
CA PHE A 28 -0.62 0.79 -9.83
C PHE A 28 -1.33 1.48 -11.00
N LEU A 29 -1.02 2.75 -11.25
CA LEU A 29 -1.57 3.52 -12.36
C LEU A 29 -1.16 2.95 -13.72
N ILE A 30 0.11 2.57 -13.89
CA ILE A 30 0.61 1.95 -15.13
C ILE A 30 -0.13 0.65 -15.41
N VAL A 31 -0.28 -0.22 -14.41
CA VAL A 31 -0.98 -1.50 -14.56
C VAL A 31 -2.45 -1.26 -14.96
N ILE A 32 -3.16 -0.41 -14.20
CA ILE A 32 -4.59 -0.15 -14.46
C ILE A 32 -4.83 0.54 -15.81
N THR A 33 -3.90 1.34 -16.29
CA THR A 33 -4.02 1.99 -17.61
C THR A 33 -3.66 1.06 -18.76
N LEU A 34 -2.64 0.21 -18.59
CA LEU A 34 -2.23 -0.75 -19.61
C LEU A 34 -3.28 -1.82 -19.88
N PHE A 35 -4.03 -2.25 -18.86
CA PHE A 35 -5.00 -3.33 -19.02
C PHE A 35 -6.11 -2.99 -20.04
N PRO A 36 -6.86 -1.88 -19.90
CA PRO A 36 -7.87 -1.48 -20.89
C PRO A 36 -7.28 -1.22 -22.28
N LEU A 37 -6.07 -0.67 -22.35
CA LEU A 37 -5.36 -0.47 -23.62
C LEU A 37 -5.00 -1.79 -24.32
N SER A 38 -4.68 -2.83 -23.54
CA SER A 38 -4.27 -4.14 -24.07
C SER A 38 -5.46 -4.98 -24.54
N ILE A 39 -6.61 -4.83 -23.88
CA ILE A 39 -7.82 -5.60 -24.15
C ILE A 39 -8.71 -4.91 -25.21
N GLY A 40 -8.67 -3.58 -25.25
CA GLY A 40 -9.54 -2.77 -26.10
C GLY A 40 -10.82 -2.31 -25.36
N PRO A 41 -11.60 -1.41 -25.99
CA PRO A 41 -12.75 -0.76 -25.37
C PRO A 41 -13.99 -1.67 -25.41
N GLU A 42 -13.96 -2.80 -24.71
CA GLU A 42 -15.11 -3.68 -24.47
C GLU A 42 -15.62 -3.54 -23.03
N PRO A 43 -16.62 -2.67 -22.76
CA PRO A 43 -17.02 -2.34 -21.40
C PRO A 43 -17.55 -3.53 -20.60
N GLN A 44 -18.27 -4.45 -21.25
CA GLN A 44 -18.78 -5.64 -20.55
C GLN A 44 -17.66 -6.58 -20.12
N LEU A 45 -16.61 -6.72 -20.94
CA LEU A 45 -15.46 -7.57 -20.61
C LEU A 45 -14.63 -6.90 -19.52
N LEU A 46 -14.35 -5.59 -19.65
CA LEU A 46 -13.65 -4.77 -18.66
C LEU A 46 -14.32 -4.80 -17.28
N ALA A 47 -15.64 -4.61 -17.21
CA ALA A 47 -16.37 -4.68 -15.95
C ALA A 47 -16.26 -6.05 -15.26
N ARG A 48 -16.16 -7.13 -16.05
CA ARG A 48 -16.05 -8.51 -15.52
C ARG A 48 -14.68 -8.82 -14.93
N ILE A 49 -13.62 -8.27 -15.51
CA ILE A 49 -12.22 -8.53 -15.12
C ILE A 49 -11.63 -7.43 -14.23
N ALA A 50 -12.25 -6.24 -14.20
CA ALA A 50 -11.83 -5.09 -13.41
C ALA A 50 -11.52 -5.45 -11.96
N PRO A 51 -12.37 -6.18 -11.20
CA PRO A 51 -12.07 -6.53 -9.82
C PRO A 51 -10.77 -7.30 -9.67
N GLY A 52 -10.51 -8.25 -10.58
CA GLY A 52 -9.27 -9.04 -10.59
C GLY A 52 -8.05 -8.18 -10.88
N ILE A 53 -8.12 -7.32 -11.90
CA ILE A 53 -7.04 -6.41 -12.27
C ILE A 53 -6.69 -5.46 -11.13
N ILE A 54 -7.71 -4.87 -10.49
CA ILE A 54 -7.53 -3.95 -9.38
C ILE A 54 -6.83 -4.65 -8.21
N TRP A 55 -7.26 -5.87 -7.86
CA TRP A 55 -6.63 -6.63 -6.79
C TRP A 55 -5.19 -7.04 -7.11
N VAL A 56 -4.91 -7.47 -8.35
CA VAL A 56 -3.54 -7.78 -8.78
C VAL A 56 -2.66 -6.54 -8.73
N ALA A 57 -3.12 -5.41 -9.25
CA ALA A 57 -2.40 -4.14 -9.22
C ALA A 57 -2.14 -3.69 -7.77
N ALA A 58 -3.16 -3.79 -6.90
CA ALA A 58 -3.06 -3.42 -5.49
C ALA A 58 -2.10 -4.33 -4.72
N LEU A 59 -2.15 -5.65 -4.96
CA LEU A 59 -1.24 -6.63 -4.37
C LEU A 59 0.22 -6.36 -4.75
N LEU A 60 0.50 -6.21 -6.04
CA LEU A 60 1.86 -5.96 -6.54
C LEU A 60 2.39 -4.60 -6.06
N SER A 61 1.55 -3.57 -6.08
CA SER A 61 1.89 -2.25 -5.52
C SER A 61 2.18 -2.33 -4.02
N SER A 62 1.36 -3.08 -3.27
CA SER A 62 1.57 -3.30 -1.83
C SER A 62 2.85 -4.08 -1.55
N LEU A 63 3.23 -5.05 -2.40
CA LEU A 63 4.47 -5.82 -2.25
C LEU A 63 5.69 -4.91 -2.39
N LEU A 64 5.71 -4.07 -3.43
CA LEU A 64 6.77 -3.07 -3.66
C LEU A 64 6.88 -2.07 -2.52
N ALA A 65 5.74 -1.64 -1.97
CA ALA A 65 5.69 -0.69 -0.87
C ALA A 65 6.26 -1.32 0.42
N LEU A 66 5.94 -2.59 0.67
CA LEU A 66 6.37 -3.31 1.87
C LEU A 66 7.85 -3.69 1.84
N GLU A 67 8.37 -4.15 0.69
CA GLU A 67 9.79 -4.47 0.53
C GLU A 67 10.68 -3.26 0.87
N ARG A 68 10.26 -2.06 0.47
CA ARG A 68 10.99 -0.82 0.77
C ARG A 68 10.89 -0.42 2.24
N LEU A 69 9.69 -0.53 2.83
CA LEU A 69 9.42 -0.13 4.22
C LEU A 69 10.40 -0.75 5.23
N PHE A 70 10.84 -1.99 5.02
CA PHE A 70 11.79 -2.66 5.90
C PHE A 70 13.24 -2.54 5.43
N ARG A 71 13.47 -2.51 4.11
CA ARG A 71 14.83 -2.42 3.54
C ARG A 71 15.51 -1.10 3.92
N ASP A 72 14.78 0.01 3.96
CA ASP A 72 15.33 1.31 4.32
C ASP A 72 15.74 1.35 5.81
N ASP A 73 14.96 0.73 6.71
CA ASP A 73 15.29 0.61 8.13
C ASP A 73 16.51 -0.28 8.41
N LEU A 74 16.66 -1.35 7.61
CA LEU A 74 17.82 -2.24 7.66
C LEU A 74 19.09 -1.52 7.21
N GLN A 75 19.00 -0.71 6.15
CA GLN A 75 20.15 0.02 5.62
C GLN A 75 20.59 1.18 6.51
N ASP A 76 19.66 1.87 7.18
CA ASP A 76 19.97 2.97 8.10
C ASP A 76 20.33 2.51 9.53
N GLY A 77 20.30 1.20 9.83
CA GLY A 77 20.55 0.65 11.17
C GLY A 77 19.47 0.97 12.21
N SER A 78 18.41 1.69 11.79
CA SER A 78 17.27 2.07 12.61
C SER A 78 16.57 0.85 13.22
N LEU A 79 16.56 -0.27 12.49
CA LEU A 79 15.95 -1.53 12.95
C LEU A 79 16.68 -2.08 14.18
N GLU A 80 18.01 -2.09 14.18
CA GLU A 80 18.84 -2.51 15.32
C GLU A 80 18.65 -1.56 16.52
N GLN A 81 18.55 -0.27 16.25
CA GLN A 81 18.33 0.76 17.27
C GLN A 81 16.92 0.68 17.89
N LEU A 82 15.92 0.26 17.11
CA LEU A 82 14.56 -0.03 17.56
C LEU A 82 14.48 -1.30 18.41
N MET A 83 15.30 -2.32 18.12
CA MET A 83 15.40 -3.54 18.94
C MET A 83 16.04 -3.32 20.31
N LEU A 84 16.85 -2.27 20.45
CA LEU A 84 17.51 -1.89 21.71
C LEU A 84 16.63 -1.01 22.62
N LEU A 85 15.51 -0.49 22.12
CA LEU A 85 14.60 0.34 22.90
C LEU A 85 13.70 -0.53 23.80
N PRO A 86 13.38 -0.10 25.04
CA PRO A 86 12.46 -0.77 25.95
C PRO A 86 10.99 -0.52 25.55
N LEU A 87 10.68 -0.67 24.27
CA LEU A 87 9.38 -0.48 23.67
C LEU A 87 8.85 -1.84 23.20
N PRO A 88 7.54 -2.10 23.32
CA PRO A 88 6.97 -3.29 22.72
C PRO A 88 7.10 -3.20 21.20
N LEU A 89 8.00 -4.00 20.61
CA LEU A 89 8.24 -4.11 19.17
C LEU A 89 6.95 -4.22 18.34
N PRO A 90 5.92 -5.00 18.75
CA PRO A 90 4.66 -5.07 18.01
C PRO A 90 3.95 -3.72 17.88
N ALA A 91 4.02 -2.85 18.89
CA ALA A 91 3.37 -1.54 18.85
C ALA A 91 4.08 -0.57 17.89
N VAL A 92 5.40 -0.69 17.76
CA VAL A 92 6.20 0.10 16.81
C VAL A 92 5.89 -0.33 15.38
N VAL A 93 5.93 -1.64 15.10
CA VAL A 93 5.60 -2.20 13.79
C VAL A 93 4.19 -1.80 13.38
N LEU A 94 3.22 -1.88 14.31
CA LEU A 94 1.84 -1.50 14.03
C LEU A 94 1.72 0.00 13.70
N ALA A 95 2.37 0.87 14.47
CA ALA A 95 2.38 2.31 14.19
C ALA A 95 3.01 2.63 12.82
N LYS A 96 4.10 1.92 12.47
CA LYS A 96 4.80 2.08 11.21
C LYS A 96 3.97 1.64 10.00
N VAL A 97 3.38 0.44 10.07
CA VAL A 97 2.49 -0.09 9.02
C VAL A 97 1.29 0.82 8.83
N MET A 98 0.67 1.33 9.91
CA MET A 98 -0.45 2.26 9.81
C MET A 98 -0.04 3.61 9.22
N ALA A 99 1.11 4.15 9.60
CA ALA A 99 1.62 5.41 9.05
C ALA A 99 1.91 5.26 7.56
N HIS A 100 2.55 4.17 7.16
CA HIS A 100 2.83 3.87 5.76
C HIS A 100 1.53 3.69 4.95
N TRP A 101 0.56 2.94 5.50
CA TRP A 101 -0.74 2.75 4.87
C TRP A 101 -1.50 4.07 4.65
N MET A 102 -1.47 4.99 5.63
CA MET A 102 -2.09 6.31 5.46
C MET A 102 -1.49 7.11 4.31
N VAL A 103 -0.25 6.83 3.95
CA VAL A 103 0.49 7.61 2.98
C VAL A 103 0.45 6.97 1.60
N THR A 104 0.33 5.65 1.49
CA THR A 104 0.20 4.92 0.21
C THR A 104 -1.25 4.56 -0.15
N GLY A 105 -2.03 4.09 0.82
CA GLY A 105 -3.43 3.69 0.65
C GLY A 105 -4.38 4.87 0.43
N LEU A 106 -4.14 6.00 1.10
CA LEU A 106 -5.01 7.17 1.00
C LEU A 106 -4.94 7.83 -0.41
N PRO A 107 -3.76 8.01 -1.03
CA PRO A 107 -3.69 8.43 -2.43
C PRO A 107 -4.32 7.42 -3.40
N LEU A 108 -4.21 6.11 -3.16
CA LEU A 108 -4.90 5.09 -3.97
C LEU A 108 -6.42 5.26 -3.91
N LEU A 109 -6.97 5.51 -2.72
CA LEU A 109 -8.39 5.81 -2.53
C LEU A 109 -8.82 7.10 -3.25
N ILE A 110 -7.99 8.13 -3.23
CA ILE A 110 -8.24 9.38 -3.97
C ILE A 110 -8.19 9.15 -5.49
N LEU A 111 -7.32 8.25 -5.98
CA LEU A 111 -7.24 7.87 -7.39
C LEU A 111 -8.33 6.88 -7.82
N SER A 112 -9.01 6.22 -6.87
CA SER A 112 -10.08 5.24 -7.15
C SER A 112 -11.20 5.72 -8.11
N PRO A 113 -11.68 6.98 -8.08
CA PRO A 113 -12.73 7.41 -9.01
C PRO A 113 -12.19 7.53 -10.45
N LEU A 114 -10.93 7.91 -10.62
CA LEU A 114 -10.27 7.96 -11.93
C LEU A 114 -10.16 6.55 -12.52
N VAL A 115 -9.81 5.56 -11.69
CA VAL A 115 -9.78 4.15 -12.06
C VAL A 115 -11.18 3.64 -12.47
N ALA A 116 -12.21 3.98 -11.70
CA ALA A 116 -13.58 3.59 -12.01
C ALA A 116 -14.06 4.15 -13.36
N MET A 117 -13.71 5.41 -13.67
CA MET A 117 -13.98 6.02 -14.98
C MET A 117 -13.24 5.29 -16.10
N LEU A 118 -11.96 4.95 -15.88
CA LEU A 118 -11.13 4.27 -16.88
C LEU A 118 -11.65 2.86 -17.21
N LEU A 119 -12.21 2.17 -16.22
CA LEU A 119 -12.76 0.82 -16.33
C LEU A 119 -14.25 0.80 -16.69
N GLY A 120 -14.88 1.97 -16.86
CA GLY A 120 -16.31 2.07 -17.18
C GLY A 120 -17.22 1.50 -16.11
N MET A 121 -16.82 1.58 -14.84
CA MET A 121 -17.55 1.00 -13.71
C MET A 121 -18.77 1.84 -13.31
N ASP A 122 -19.80 1.16 -12.81
CA ASP A 122 -20.93 1.82 -12.16
C ASP A 122 -20.56 2.33 -10.75
N VAL A 123 -21.41 3.18 -10.17
CA VAL A 123 -21.19 3.77 -8.85
C VAL A 123 -21.09 2.68 -7.77
N TYR A 124 -21.88 1.62 -7.90
CA TYR A 124 -21.85 0.50 -6.96
C TYR A 124 -20.53 -0.26 -7.02
N GLY A 125 -20.04 -0.60 -8.21
CA GLY A 125 -18.75 -1.23 -8.42
C GLY A 125 -17.58 -0.39 -7.91
N TRP A 126 -17.62 0.93 -8.12
CA TRP A 126 -16.63 1.84 -7.55
C TRP A 126 -16.63 1.82 -6.01
N GLN A 127 -17.81 1.86 -5.37
CA GLN A 127 -17.92 1.81 -3.91
C GLN A 127 -17.39 0.50 -3.33
N VAL A 128 -17.75 -0.63 -3.95
CA VAL A 128 -17.24 -1.95 -3.56
C VAL A 128 -15.72 -2.01 -3.71
N MET A 129 -15.19 -1.51 -4.83
CA MET A 129 -13.75 -1.41 -5.06
C MET A 129 -13.06 -0.57 -3.99
N ALA A 130 -13.55 0.65 -3.73
CA ALA A 130 -12.99 1.54 -2.73
C ALA A 130 -12.99 0.91 -1.32
N LEU A 131 -14.08 0.24 -0.94
CA LEU A 131 -14.18 -0.48 0.34
C LEU A 131 -13.21 -1.67 0.40
N THR A 132 -13.11 -2.46 -0.67
CA THR A 132 -12.16 -3.58 -0.72
C THR A 132 -10.71 -3.12 -0.71
N LEU A 133 -10.36 -2.01 -1.34
CA LEU A 133 -9.03 -1.41 -1.25
C LEU A 133 -8.76 -0.86 0.15
N LEU A 134 -9.73 -0.15 0.74
CA LEU A 134 -9.63 0.40 2.09
C LEU A 134 -9.38 -0.69 3.14
N LEU A 135 -10.00 -1.86 3.01
CA LEU A 135 -9.85 -2.98 3.95
C LEU A 135 -8.74 -3.98 3.56
N GLY A 136 -8.49 -4.14 2.27
CA GLY A 136 -7.51 -5.07 1.69
C GLY A 136 -6.07 -4.58 1.81
N THR A 137 -5.81 -3.32 1.49
CA THR A 137 -4.44 -2.75 1.59
C THR A 137 -3.85 -2.77 3.01
N PRO A 138 -4.60 -2.48 4.11
CA PRO A 138 -4.03 -2.61 5.44
C PRO A 138 -3.86 -4.07 5.86
N THR A 139 -4.78 -4.97 5.49
CA THR A 139 -4.63 -6.40 5.80
C THR A 139 -3.42 -7.02 5.11
N LEU A 140 -3.12 -6.61 3.86
CA LEU A 140 -1.90 -7.01 3.16
C LEU A 140 -0.63 -6.46 3.83
N GLY A 141 -0.65 -5.20 4.29
CA GLY A 141 0.45 -4.63 5.06
C GLY A 141 0.71 -5.39 6.37
N PHE A 142 -0.35 -5.83 7.06
CA PHE A 142 -0.23 -6.65 8.26
C PHE A 142 0.24 -8.08 7.99
N LEU A 143 -0.17 -8.70 6.88
CA LEU A 143 0.24 -10.06 6.51
C LEU A 143 1.69 -10.13 6.04
N GLY A 144 2.20 -9.10 5.36
CA GLY A 144 3.57 -9.11 4.86
C GLY A 144 4.62 -8.70 5.90
N ALA A 145 4.24 -7.97 6.96
CA ALA A 145 5.18 -7.51 7.98
C ALA A 145 5.93 -8.66 8.71
N PRO A 146 5.30 -9.79 9.08
CA PRO A 146 6.01 -10.96 9.60
C PRO A 146 6.90 -11.64 8.55
N GLY A 147 6.50 -11.65 7.28
CA GLY A 147 7.24 -12.31 6.20
C GLY A 147 8.60 -11.65 5.95
N VAL A 148 8.63 -10.31 5.94
CA VAL A 148 9.89 -9.57 5.74
C VAL A 148 10.78 -9.61 6.99
N ALA A 149 10.20 -9.61 8.19
CA ALA A 149 10.97 -9.72 9.43
C ALA A 149 11.71 -11.06 9.57
N LEU A 150 11.15 -12.15 9.02
CA LEU A 150 11.79 -13.47 8.99
C LEU A 150 12.92 -13.55 7.95
N ASP A 151 12.75 -12.92 6.79
CA ASP A 151 13.76 -12.90 5.71
C ASP A 151 14.96 -12.00 6.07
N SER A 152 14.77 -10.95 6.87
CA SER A 152 15.85 -10.09 7.37
C SER A 152 16.64 -10.69 8.54
N GLY A 153 16.22 -11.83 9.08
CA GLY A 153 16.79 -12.48 10.26
C GLY A 153 17.76 -13.62 9.99
N THR A 154 18.13 -13.87 8.72
CA THR A 154 19.14 -14.87 8.29
C THR A 154 20.32 -14.20 7.63
#